data_AF-A0AAZ3P8H4-F1
#
_entry.id   AF-A0AAZ3P8H4-F1
#
_cell.length_a   1.000
_cell.length_b   1.000
_cell.length_c   1.000
_cell.angle_alpha   90.00
_cell.angle_beta   90.00
_cell.angle_gamma   90.00
#
_symmetry.space_group_name_H-M   'P 1'
#
loop_
_entity.id
_entity.type
_entity.pdbx_description
1 polymer ?
#
loop_
_entity_poly.entity_id
_entity_poly.type
_entity_poly.pdbx_seq_one_letter_code
_entity_poly.pdbx_strand_id
1 'polypeptide(L)'
;MPRIPAHLCERALGMLQGGMRTADVARKINCNVHAVRRVRQRYRETGQTADHPRSGRPRVTTPAQDRYIRTSHLRGGYRMATTTARVTPGTHNPSISAQTVSNRLREAGLRACWPVVRQVLTRHHWQQRHLWAQTHRRWTRQDWQKVLFTDESRFCLTWGDGQIHVYRQRNERYTEACTLERDRFGGGGSVMVWGGVSHHHRTELVVIAGNLNAVCYREDILLLPAGSS
;
A
#
# COMPACT_ATOMS: atom_id res chain seq x y z
N MET A 1 -9.30 -36.17 -22.11
CA MET A 1 -9.57 -37.32 -21.20
C MET A 1 -9.58 -36.85 -19.76
N PRO A 2 -10.54 -37.28 -18.94
CA PRO A 2 -10.63 -36.91 -17.52
C PRO A 2 -9.44 -37.45 -16.72
N ARG A 3 -9.06 -36.70 -15.69
CA ARG A 3 -7.93 -37.01 -14.78
C ARG A 3 -8.31 -38.15 -13.84
N ILE A 4 -7.42 -39.14 -13.66
CA ILE A 4 -7.59 -40.17 -12.64
C ILE A 4 -7.32 -39.53 -11.26
N PRO A 5 -8.27 -39.59 -10.31
CA PRO A 5 -8.06 -39.16 -8.93
C PRO A 5 -6.91 -39.92 -8.26
N ALA A 6 -6.16 -39.25 -7.36
CA ALA A 6 -4.99 -39.83 -6.70
C ALA A 6 -5.28 -41.18 -6.01
N HIS A 7 -6.41 -41.30 -5.32
CA HIS A 7 -6.81 -42.55 -4.65
C HIS A 7 -7.02 -43.72 -5.64
N LEU A 8 -7.46 -43.44 -6.88
CA LEU A 8 -7.61 -44.46 -7.92
C LEU A 8 -6.26 -44.83 -8.53
N CYS A 9 -5.27 -43.93 -8.56
CA CYS A 9 -3.90 -44.26 -8.95
C CYS A 9 -3.25 -45.20 -7.93
N GLU A 10 -3.39 -44.93 -6.64
CA GLU A 10 -2.88 -45.80 -5.58
C GLU A 10 -3.57 -47.18 -5.58
N ARG A 11 -4.90 -47.19 -5.75
CA ARG A 11 -5.66 -48.44 -5.86
C ARG A 11 -5.26 -49.24 -7.10
N ALA A 12 -4.96 -48.57 -8.22
CA ALA A 12 -4.44 -49.22 -9.43
C ALA A 12 -3.06 -49.83 -9.18
N LEU A 13 -2.16 -49.14 -8.48
CA LEU A 13 -0.84 -49.66 -8.13
C LEU A 13 -0.93 -50.88 -7.22
N GLY A 14 -1.76 -50.84 -6.18
CA GLY A 14 -1.95 -51.99 -5.29
C GLY A 14 -2.44 -53.23 -6.04
N MET A 15 -3.39 -53.06 -6.97
CA MET A 15 -3.87 -54.16 -7.83
C MET A 15 -2.78 -54.69 -8.78
N LEU A 16 -1.93 -53.82 -9.31
CA LEU A 16 -0.80 -54.21 -10.17
C LEU A 16 0.30 -54.93 -9.39
N GLN A 17 0.59 -54.52 -8.16
CA GLN A 17 1.53 -55.19 -7.25
C GLN A 17 1.01 -56.55 -6.82
N GLY A 18 -0.31 -56.69 -6.64
CA GLY A 18 -1.00 -57.97 -6.45
C GLY A 18 -1.08 -58.87 -7.69
N GLY A 19 -0.37 -58.55 -8.78
CA GLY A 19 -0.26 -59.40 -9.96
C GLY A 19 -1.41 -59.29 -10.97
N MET A 20 -2.37 -58.38 -10.80
CA MET A 20 -3.45 -58.19 -11.78
C MET A 20 -2.91 -57.63 -13.11
N ARG A 21 -3.46 -58.09 -14.23
CA ARG A 21 -3.11 -57.58 -15.56
C ARG A 21 -3.62 -56.15 -15.71
N THR A 22 -2.87 -55.31 -16.43
CA THR A 22 -3.18 -53.89 -16.66
C THR A 22 -4.58 -53.66 -17.27
N ALA A 23 -5.07 -54.56 -18.11
CA ALA A 23 -6.40 -54.47 -18.71
C ALA A 23 -7.53 -54.72 -17.70
N ASP A 24 -7.32 -55.63 -16.75
CA ASP A 24 -8.30 -55.93 -15.69
C ASP A 24 -8.39 -54.78 -14.69
N VAL A 25 -7.24 -54.20 -14.32
CA VAL A 25 -7.17 -53.00 -13.48
C VAL A 25 -7.88 -51.82 -14.15
N ALA A 26 -7.68 -51.63 -15.44
CA ALA A 26 -8.34 -50.59 -16.22
C ALA A 26 -9.88 -50.75 -16.22
N ARG A 27 -10.38 -51.98 -16.43
CA ARG A 27 -11.82 -52.29 -16.31
C ARG A 27 -12.36 -52.03 -14.91
N LYS A 28 -11.64 -52.44 -13.86
CA LYS A 28 -12.07 -52.31 -12.45
C LYS A 28 -12.11 -50.86 -11.97
N ILE A 29 -11.30 -49.99 -12.57
CA ILE A 29 -11.16 -48.57 -12.21
C ILE A 29 -11.90 -47.68 -13.24
N ASN A 30 -12.53 -48.29 -14.23
CA ASN A 30 -13.24 -47.61 -15.32
C ASN A 30 -12.39 -46.52 -15.99
N CYS A 31 -11.16 -46.88 -16.37
CA CYS A 31 -10.23 -45.96 -17.03
C CYS A 31 -9.55 -46.61 -18.23
N ASN A 32 -8.91 -45.80 -19.08
CA ASN A 32 -8.19 -46.31 -20.24
C ASN A 32 -6.94 -47.10 -19.80
N VAL A 33 -6.68 -48.26 -20.44
CA VAL A 33 -5.50 -49.10 -20.20
C VAL A 33 -4.18 -48.31 -20.29
N HIS A 34 -4.08 -47.34 -21.20
CA HIS A 34 -2.91 -46.46 -21.32
C HIS A 34 -2.72 -45.57 -20.08
N ALA A 35 -3.79 -45.19 -19.38
CA ALA A 35 -3.68 -44.41 -18.16
C ALA A 35 -3.10 -45.25 -17.01
N VAL A 36 -3.55 -46.50 -16.84
CA VAL A 36 -2.96 -47.45 -15.87
C VAL A 36 -1.49 -47.72 -16.19
N ARG A 37 -1.14 -47.89 -17.47
CA ARG A 37 0.24 -48.10 -17.91
C ARG A 37 1.13 -46.88 -17.59
N ARG A 38 0.62 -45.65 -17.78
CA ARG A 38 1.33 -44.41 -17.39
C ARG A 38 1.52 -44.29 -15.88
N VAL A 39 0.51 -44.66 -15.07
CA VAL A 39 0.65 -44.68 -13.59
C VAL A 39 1.72 -45.67 -13.16
N ARG A 40 1.72 -46.89 -13.73
CA ARG A 40 2.76 -47.90 -13.45
C ARG A 40 4.15 -47.44 -13.84
N GLN A 41 4.28 -46.81 -15.01
CA GLN A 41 5.57 -46.31 -15.50
C GLN A 41 6.10 -45.19 -14.60
N ARG A 42 5.24 -44.22 -14.26
CA ARG A 42 5.59 -43.12 -13.34
C ARG A 42 6.07 -43.65 -11.98
N TYR A 43 5.34 -44.61 -11.41
CA TYR A 43 5.71 -45.19 -10.12
C TYR A 43 7.05 -45.94 -10.17
N ARG A 44 7.38 -46.60 -11.30
CA ARG A 44 8.69 -47.24 -11.48
C ARG A 44 9.83 -46.23 -11.56
N GLU A 45 9.59 -45.06 -12.12
CA GLU A 45 10.59 -44.01 -12.30
C GLU A 45 10.82 -43.18 -11.03
N THR A 46 9.75 -42.86 -10.29
CA THR A 46 9.83 -41.87 -9.17
C THR A 46 9.37 -42.40 -7.83
N GLY A 47 8.82 -43.63 -7.76
CA GLY A 47 8.27 -44.21 -6.54
C GLY A 47 6.98 -43.54 -6.05
N GLN A 48 6.39 -42.64 -6.84
CA GLN A 48 5.20 -41.87 -6.46
C GLN A 48 4.13 -41.95 -7.55
N THR A 49 2.84 -41.96 -7.16
CA THR A 49 1.72 -41.81 -8.11
C THR A 49 1.38 -40.36 -8.41
N ALA A 50 1.83 -39.44 -7.54
CA ALA A 50 1.53 -38.03 -7.62
C ALA A 50 1.98 -37.43 -8.96
N ASP A 51 1.28 -36.39 -9.40
CA ASP A 51 1.71 -35.65 -10.58
C ASP A 51 2.99 -34.88 -10.27
N HIS A 52 3.93 -34.86 -11.21
CA HIS A 52 5.10 -34.01 -11.10
C HIS A 52 4.70 -32.53 -11.10
N PRO A 53 5.46 -31.69 -10.37
CA PRO A 53 5.34 -30.24 -10.48
C PRO A 53 5.44 -29.84 -11.95
N ARG A 54 4.45 -29.10 -12.45
CA ARG A 54 4.49 -28.54 -13.80
C ARG A 54 5.35 -27.28 -13.77
N SER A 55 6.18 -27.09 -14.80
CA SER A 55 7.05 -25.91 -14.96
C SER A 55 6.29 -24.58 -15.01
N GLY A 56 4.98 -24.63 -15.31
CA GLY A 56 4.15 -23.43 -15.44
C GLY A 56 4.54 -22.58 -16.64
N ARG A 57 3.90 -21.42 -16.77
CA ARG A 57 4.25 -20.45 -17.81
C ARG A 57 5.56 -19.74 -17.43
N PRO A 58 6.54 -19.62 -18.33
CA PRO A 58 7.74 -18.83 -18.09
C PRO A 58 7.39 -17.38 -17.72
N ARG A 59 8.22 -16.77 -16.87
CA ARG A 59 8.05 -15.38 -16.47
C ARG A 59 8.37 -14.44 -17.63
N VAL A 60 7.66 -13.32 -17.69
CA VAL A 60 7.93 -12.23 -18.66
C VAL A 60 9.17 -11.42 -18.25
N THR A 61 9.59 -11.51 -16.98
CA THR A 61 10.73 -10.78 -16.45
C THR A 61 11.89 -11.72 -16.13
N THR A 62 13.11 -11.19 -16.26
CA THR A 62 14.34 -11.89 -15.86
C THR A 62 14.68 -11.63 -14.39
N PRO A 63 15.49 -12.49 -13.74
CA PRO A 63 15.95 -12.24 -12.37
C PRO A 63 16.69 -10.89 -12.19
N ALA A 64 17.38 -10.42 -13.23
CA ALA A 64 18.04 -9.12 -13.21
C ALA A 64 17.03 -7.95 -13.22
N GLN A 65 15.97 -8.06 -14.03
CA GLN A 65 14.88 -7.09 -14.05
C GLN A 65 14.11 -7.07 -12.73
N ASP A 66 13.85 -8.23 -12.12
CA ASP A 66 13.20 -8.33 -10.81
C ASP A 66 14.04 -7.63 -9.73
N ARG A 67 15.38 -7.78 -9.77
CA ARG A 67 16.31 -7.06 -8.89
C ARG A 67 16.28 -5.55 -9.13
N TYR A 68 16.25 -5.11 -10.38
CA TYR A 68 16.12 -3.70 -10.73
C TYR A 68 14.82 -3.09 -10.21
N ILE A 69 13.68 -3.76 -10.44
CA ILE A 69 12.35 -3.33 -9.97
C ILE A 69 12.37 -3.14 -8.45
N ARG A 70 12.86 -4.14 -7.71
CA ARG A 70 12.97 -4.10 -6.25
C ARG A 70 13.83 -2.94 -5.77
N THR A 71 15.05 -2.84 -6.30
CA THR A 71 16.04 -1.83 -5.84
C THR A 71 15.57 -0.41 -6.16
N SER A 72 14.91 -0.22 -7.32
CA SER A 72 14.39 1.09 -7.73
C SER A 72 13.30 1.60 -6.80
N HIS A 73 12.43 0.73 -6.28
CA HIS A 73 11.35 1.13 -5.36
C HIS A 73 11.84 1.28 -3.91
N LEU A 74 12.90 0.56 -3.52
CA LEU A 74 13.55 0.79 -2.23
C LEU A 74 14.31 2.13 -2.19
N ARG A 75 14.94 2.52 -3.31
CA ARG A 75 15.68 3.80 -3.42
C ARG A 75 14.76 5.00 -3.67
N GLY A 76 13.72 4.83 -4.46
CA GLY A 76 12.73 5.86 -4.75
C GLY A 76 11.39 5.50 -4.13
N GLY A 77 11.18 5.81 -2.85
CA GLY A 77 9.98 5.44 -2.10
C GLY A 77 8.66 5.82 -2.78
N TYR A 78 8.65 6.88 -3.60
CA TYR A 78 7.50 7.40 -4.34
C TYR A 78 7.40 6.95 -5.80
N ARG A 79 8.29 6.06 -6.25
CA ARG A 79 8.29 5.59 -7.65
C ARG A 79 7.02 4.77 -7.91
N MET A 80 6.28 5.14 -8.95
CA MET A 80 5.10 4.41 -9.37
C MET A 80 5.46 3.14 -10.15
N ALA A 81 4.65 2.10 -9.97
CA ALA A 81 4.76 0.87 -10.74
C ALA A 81 4.56 1.11 -12.25
N THR A 82 3.70 2.06 -12.63
CA THR A 82 3.47 2.47 -14.02
C THR A 82 4.71 3.06 -14.67
N THR A 83 5.46 3.92 -13.97
CA THR A 83 6.72 4.50 -14.45
C THR A 83 7.76 3.42 -14.65
N THR A 84 7.88 2.49 -13.70
CA THR A 84 8.84 1.37 -13.80
C THR A 84 8.48 0.39 -14.91
N ALA A 85 7.18 0.15 -15.11
CA ALA A 85 6.67 -0.70 -16.17
C ALA A 85 7.06 -0.18 -17.55
N ARG A 86 6.90 1.12 -17.80
CA ARG A 86 7.26 1.77 -19.08
C ARG A 86 8.74 1.62 -19.45
N VAL A 87 9.64 1.63 -18.46
CA VAL A 87 11.09 1.54 -18.68
C VAL A 87 11.63 0.10 -18.63
N THR A 88 10.80 -0.88 -18.27
CA THR A 88 11.24 -2.28 -18.16
C THR A 88 10.74 -3.07 -19.36
N PRO A 89 11.62 -3.51 -20.28
CA PRO A 89 11.22 -4.28 -21.45
C PRO A 89 10.72 -5.67 -21.05
N GLY A 90 9.67 -6.16 -21.72
CA GLY A 90 9.18 -7.52 -21.55
C GLY A 90 9.85 -8.49 -22.54
N THR A 91 9.67 -9.80 -22.33
CA THR A 91 10.25 -10.83 -23.23
C THR A 91 9.80 -10.70 -24.69
N HIS A 92 8.55 -10.29 -24.92
CA HIS A 92 7.95 -10.19 -26.25
C HIS A 92 7.29 -8.84 -26.51
N ASN A 93 7.32 -7.93 -25.53
CA ASN A 93 6.66 -6.63 -25.60
C ASN A 93 7.66 -5.52 -25.26
N PRO A 94 7.51 -4.31 -25.84
CA PRO A 94 8.38 -3.16 -25.55
C PRO A 94 8.43 -2.78 -24.07
N SER A 95 7.34 -3.05 -23.33
CA SER A 95 7.25 -2.82 -21.89
C SER A 95 6.38 -3.86 -21.19
N ILE A 96 6.62 -4.06 -19.89
CA ILE A 96 5.76 -4.88 -19.03
C ILE A 96 4.58 -4.06 -18.50
N SER A 97 3.56 -4.74 -17.97
CA SER A 97 2.43 -4.08 -17.32
C SER A 97 2.78 -3.59 -15.90
N ALA A 98 2.09 -2.55 -15.41
CA ALA A 98 2.19 -2.11 -14.01
C ALA A 98 1.78 -3.22 -13.02
N GLN A 99 0.87 -4.11 -13.43
CA GLN A 99 0.48 -5.26 -12.63
C GLN A 99 1.63 -6.27 -12.49
N THR A 100 2.42 -6.48 -13.54
CA THR A 100 3.63 -7.31 -13.50
C THR A 100 4.59 -6.77 -12.45
N VAL A 101 4.88 -5.46 -12.48
CA VAL A 101 5.73 -4.78 -11.49
C VAL A 101 5.17 -4.96 -10.08
N SER A 102 3.87 -4.74 -9.88
CA SER A 102 3.21 -4.91 -8.57
C SER A 102 3.32 -6.34 -8.04
N ASN A 103 3.20 -7.34 -8.91
CA ASN A 103 3.37 -8.74 -8.54
C ASN A 103 4.83 -9.05 -8.14
N ARG A 104 5.82 -8.51 -8.88
CA ARG A 104 7.25 -8.66 -8.54
C ARG A 104 7.56 -8.02 -7.18
N LEU A 105 7.01 -6.84 -6.92
CA LEU A 105 7.18 -6.14 -5.64
C LEU A 105 6.54 -6.93 -4.49
N ARG A 106 5.35 -7.49 -4.69
CA ARG A 106 4.68 -8.34 -3.70
C ARG A 106 5.46 -9.61 -3.38
N GLU A 107 6.03 -10.26 -4.40
CA GLU A 107 6.93 -11.42 -4.21
C GLU A 107 8.18 -11.03 -3.40
N ALA A 108 8.66 -9.80 -3.55
CA ALA A 108 9.77 -9.25 -2.76
C ALA A 108 9.37 -8.69 -1.37
N GLY A 109 8.11 -8.87 -0.95
CA GLY A 109 7.60 -8.40 0.35
C GLY A 109 7.22 -6.91 0.41
N LEU A 110 7.26 -6.19 -0.71
CA LEU A 110 6.89 -4.78 -0.81
C LEU A 110 5.42 -4.63 -1.17
N ARG A 111 4.71 -3.74 -0.46
CA ARG A 111 3.30 -3.43 -0.73
C ARG A 111 3.11 -1.94 -0.95
N ALA A 112 2.26 -1.61 -1.91
CA ALA A 112 1.77 -0.24 -2.08
C ALA A 112 0.95 0.16 -0.84
N CYS A 113 1.29 1.30 -0.25
CA CYS A 113 0.69 1.85 0.96
C CYS A 113 0.55 3.35 0.83
N TRP A 114 -0.39 3.92 1.58
CA TRP A 114 -0.45 5.36 1.77
C TRP A 114 0.73 5.83 2.64
N PRO A 115 1.48 6.86 2.19
CA PRO A 115 2.50 7.47 3.03
C PRO A 115 1.83 8.14 4.24
N VAL A 116 2.59 8.25 5.33
CA VAL A 116 2.15 9.08 6.47
C VAL A 116 2.47 10.53 6.12
N VAL A 117 1.47 11.41 6.13
CA VAL A 117 1.71 12.84 5.96
C VAL A 117 2.16 13.41 7.30
N ARG A 118 3.30 14.09 7.33
CA ARG A 118 3.81 14.79 8.52
C ARG A 118 4.14 16.24 8.20
N GLN A 119 4.04 17.08 9.23
CA GLN A 119 4.62 18.42 9.19
C GLN A 119 6.15 18.29 9.33
N VAL A 120 6.89 19.08 8.56
CA VAL A 120 8.34 19.18 8.69
C VAL A 120 8.65 19.88 10.01
N LEU A 121 9.22 19.15 10.97
CA LEU A 121 9.60 19.69 12.27
C LEU A 121 11.12 19.70 12.38
N THR A 122 11.70 20.89 12.55
CA THR A 122 13.11 21.03 12.87
C THR A 122 13.39 20.47 14.26
N ARG A 123 14.65 20.10 14.54
CA ARG A 123 15.07 19.64 15.88
C ARG A 123 14.69 20.63 16.99
N HIS A 124 14.76 21.92 16.69
CA HIS A 124 14.33 22.98 17.59
C HIS A 124 12.81 22.90 17.88
N HIS A 125 11.98 22.75 16.85
CA HIS A 125 10.53 22.58 17.02
C HIS A 125 10.19 21.34 17.86
N TRP A 126 10.92 20.23 17.68
CA TRP A 126 10.75 19.02 18.50
C TRP A 126 10.98 19.30 19.98
N GLN A 127 12.09 19.97 20.32
CA GLN A 127 12.42 20.29 21.70
C GLN A 127 11.39 21.23 22.33
N GLN A 128 10.97 22.29 21.61
CA GLN A 128 9.98 23.23 22.10
C GLN A 128 8.62 22.58 22.34
N ARG A 129 8.14 21.76 21.39
CA ARG A 129 6.88 21.02 21.55
C ARG A 129 6.92 20.05 22.72
N HIS A 130 8.04 19.35 22.89
CA HIS A 130 8.24 18.43 24.01
C HIS A 130 8.25 19.18 25.35
N LEU A 131 8.99 20.29 25.45
CA LEU A 131 9.02 21.13 26.65
C LEU A 131 7.63 21.66 26.98
N TRP A 132 6.91 22.21 25.99
CA TRP A 132 5.55 22.70 26.16
C TRP A 132 4.63 21.61 26.72
N ALA A 133 4.67 20.41 26.14
CA ALA A 133 3.88 19.27 26.61
C ALA A 133 4.26 18.85 28.05
N GLN A 134 5.53 18.92 28.41
CA GLN A 134 5.98 18.64 29.77
C GLN A 134 5.47 19.68 30.78
N THR A 135 5.58 20.97 30.46
CA THR A 135 5.13 22.08 31.31
C THR A 135 3.63 22.00 31.59
N HIS A 136 2.84 21.62 30.58
CA HIS A 136 1.38 21.55 30.66
C HIS A 136 0.87 20.15 31.04
N ARG A 137 1.76 19.19 31.34
CA ARG A 137 1.39 17.80 31.65
C ARG A 137 0.48 17.66 32.87
N ARG A 138 0.61 18.56 33.85
CA ARG A 138 -0.15 18.55 35.11
C ARG A 138 -1.39 19.45 35.07
N TRP A 139 -1.68 20.11 33.95
CA TRP A 139 -2.84 20.97 33.83
C TRP A 139 -4.13 20.18 34.00
N THR A 140 -5.03 20.72 34.81
CA THR A 140 -6.34 20.12 35.07
C THR A 140 -7.34 20.55 34.01
N ARG A 141 -8.53 19.93 34.01
CA ARG A 141 -9.63 20.35 33.11
C ARG A 141 -9.99 21.82 33.30
N GLN A 142 -9.97 22.32 34.54
CA GLN A 142 -10.30 23.71 34.86
C GLN A 142 -9.25 24.68 34.28
N ASP A 143 -8.00 24.25 34.15
CA ASP A 143 -6.96 25.07 33.53
C ASP A 143 -7.17 25.14 32.01
N TRP A 144 -7.47 24.00 31.38
CA TRP A 144 -7.80 23.96 29.94
C TRP A 144 -9.06 24.74 29.58
N GLN A 145 -10.03 24.83 30.50
CA GLN A 145 -11.26 25.60 30.29
C GLN A 145 -11.02 27.10 30.10
N LYS A 146 -9.89 27.62 30.60
CA LYS A 146 -9.52 29.04 30.49
C LYS A 146 -8.82 29.37 29.18
N VAL A 147 -8.47 28.37 28.36
CA VAL A 147 -7.73 28.55 27.11
C VAL A 147 -8.69 28.82 25.95
N LEU A 148 -8.43 29.89 25.21
CA LEU A 148 -9.00 30.12 23.89
C LEU A 148 -8.01 29.65 22.83
N PHE A 149 -8.37 28.65 22.04
CA PHE A 149 -7.60 28.19 20.90
C PHE A 149 -8.06 28.94 19.66
N THR A 150 -7.16 29.68 19.03
CA THR A 150 -7.42 30.37 17.76
C THR A 150 -6.56 29.75 16.68
N ASP A 151 -7.09 29.61 15.47
CA ASP A 151 -6.32 29.14 14.32
C ASP A 151 -6.88 29.72 13.03
N GLU A 152 -6.04 29.76 12.01
CA GLU A 152 -6.41 30.09 10.64
C GLU A 152 -6.50 28.82 9.81
N SER A 153 -7.61 28.63 9.10
CA SER A 153 -7.78 27.49 8.20
C SER A 153 -8.02 27.95 6.78
N ARG A 154 -7.35 27.29 5.82
CA ARG A 154 -7.58 27.49 4.39
C ARG A 154 -8.33 26.29 3.82
N PHE A 155 -9.52 26.53 3.29
CA PHE A 155 -10.34 25.57 2.57
C PHE A 155 -10.10 25.70 1.07
N CYS A 156 -9.47 24.69 0.47
CA CYS A 156 -9.26 24.64 -0.97
C CYS A 156 -10.54 24.21 -1.70
N LEU A 157 -10.94 24.96 -2.74
CA LEU A 157 -12.12 24.68 -3.55
C LEU A 157 -11.87 23.56 -4.57
N THR A 158 -10.60 23.29 -4.89
CA THR A 158 -10.18 22.21 -5.79
C THR A 158 -9.22 21.29 -5.06
N TRP A 159 -9.52 19.99 -5.07
CA TRP A 159 -8.63 18.98 -4.52
C TRP A 159 -7.59 18.59 -5.57
N GLY A 160 -6.31 18.81 -5.29
CA GLY A 160 -5.22 18.27 -6.09
C GLY A 160 -5.09 16.77 -5.83
N ASP A 161 -5.65 15.96 -6.73
CA ASP A 161 -5.59 14.49 -6.72
C ASP A 161 -4.17 13.98 -6.96
N GLY A 162 -3.38 13.98 -5.90
CA GLY A 162 -2.11 13.26 -5.84
C GLY A 162 -2.26 12.03 -4.97
N GLN A 163 -2.90 10.97 -5.46
CA GLN A 163 -2.84 9.66 -4.79
C GLN A 163 -1.43 9.09 -4.96
N ILE A 164 -0.51 9.54 -4.10
CA ILE A 164 0.87 9.05 -4.09
C ILE A 164 0.91 7.81 -3.21
N HIS A 165 1.34 6.69 -3.79
CA HIS A 165 1.59 5.46 -3.06
C HIS A 165 3.09 5.31 -2.82
N VAL A 166 3.45 4.81 -1.65
CA VAL A 166 4.81 4.35 -1.33
C VAL A 166 4.84 2.83 -1.28
N TYR A 167 5.92 2.23 -1.77
CA TYR A 167 6.15 0.79 -1.65
C TYR A 167 7.05 0.51 -0.46
N ARG A 168 6.53 -0.19 0.54
CA ARG A 168 7.28 -0.47 1.78
C ARG A 168 7.08 -1.88 2.29
N GLN A 169 8.01 -2.33 3.14
CA GLN A 169 7.88 -3.56 3.90
C GLN A 169 7.00 -3.35 5.13
N ARG A 170 6.68 -4.45 5.81
CA ARG A 170 5.99 -4.41 7.10
C ARG A 170 6.88 -3.67 8.11
N ASN A 171 6.28 -2.83 8.95
CA ASN A 171 6.93 -2.04 10.00
C ASN A 171 7.77 -0.83 9.57
N GLU A 172 7.87 -0.52 8.27
CA GLU A 172 8.55 0.69 7.79
C GLU A 172 7.64 1.93 7.76
N ARG A 173 6.53 1.93 8.53
CA ARG A 173 5.47 2.94 8.39
C ARG A 173 5.94 4.37 8.63
N TYR A 174 6.88 4.55 9.55
CA TYR A 174 7.32 5.85 10.04
C TYR A 174 8.77 6.19 9.65
N THR A 175 9.34 5.45 8.69
CA THR A 175 10.64 5.80 8.11
C THR A 175 10.49 7.06 7.25
N GLU A 176 11.57 7.83 7.11
CA GLU A 176 11.58 9.05 6.31
C GLU A 176 11.21 8.77 4.84
N ALA A 177 11.70 7.66 4.29
CA ALA A 177 11.37 7.20 2.93
C ALA A 177 9.88 6.89 2.70
N CYS A 178 9.09 6.71 3.77
CA CYS A 178 7.65 6.42 3.75
C CYS A 178 6.79 7.58 4.25
N THR A 179 7.40 8.73 4.55
CA THR A 179 6.75 9.91 5.11
C THR A 179 6.71 11.01 4.07
N LEU A 180 5.50 11.42 3.70
CA LEU A 180 5.31 12.55 2.80
C LEU A 180 5.31 13.83 3.63
N GLU A 181 6.39 14.58 3.49
CA GLU A 181 6.44 15.97 3.90
C GLU A 181 5.65 16.78 2.86
N ARG A 182 4.49 17.27 3.27
CA ARG A 182 3.62 18.03 2.38
C ARG A 182 3.43 19.42 2.95
N ASP A 183 3.84 20.40 2.16
CA ASP A 183 3.37 21.75 2.35
C ASP A 183 1.95 21.87 1.75
N ARG A 184 1.01 22.46 2.49
CA ARG A 184 -0.44 22.37 2.19
C ARG A 184 -0.91 23.31 1.07
N PHE A 185 0.00 23.97 0.37
CA PHE A 185 -0.33 25.05 -0.55
C PHE A 185 -0.38 24.56 -2.00
N GLY A 186 -1.56 24.64 -2.63
CA GLY A 186 -1.79 24.32 -4.04
C GLY A 186 -2.48 25.46 -4.77
N GLY A 187 -2.22 25.61 -6.08
CA GLY A 187 -2.59 26.77 -6.91
C GLY A 187 -4.06 26.88 -7.35
N GLY A 188 -4.99 26.21 -6.67
CA GLY A 188 -6.42 26.39 -6.89
C GLY A 188 -7.02 27.49 -5.99
N GLY A 189 -8.24 27.93 -6.31
CA GLY A 189 -9.00 28.87 -5.47
C GLY A 189 -9.21 28.33 -4.06
N SER A 190 -9.20 29.22 -3.06
CA SER A 190 -9.42 28.85 -1.66
C SER A 190 -10.09 29.96 -0.87
N VAL A 191 -10.75 29.58 0.21
CA VAL A 191 -11.25 30.50 1.23
C VAL A 191 -10.38 30.35 2.48
N MET A 192 -9.92 31.47 3.03
CA MET A 192 -9.24 31.50 4.32
C MET A 192 -10.23 31.95 5.39
N VAL A 193 -10.24 31.28 6.52
CA VAL A 193 -11.10 31.63 7.65
C VAL A 193 -10.29 31.66 8.94
N TRP A 194 -10.71 32.50 9.87
CA TRP A 194 -10.23 32.53 11.24
C TRP A 194 -11.35 32.17 12.21
N GLY A 195 -11.00 31.49 13.29
CA GLY A 195 -11.92 31.24 14.38
C GLY A 195 -11.22 30.86 15.68
N GLY A 196 -11.91 31.13 16.78
CA GLY A 196 -11.52 30.76 18.12
C GLY A 196 -12.50 29.78 18.76
N VAL A 197 -11.98 28.82 19.52
CA VAL A 197 -12.77 27.87 20.31
C VAL A 197 -12.19 27.76 21.72
N SER A 198 -13.06 27.86 22.72
CA SER A 198 -12.78 27.54 24.11
C SER A 198 -13.69 26.39 24.55
N HIS A 199 -13.56 25.95 25.80
CA HIS A 199 -14.41 24.85 26.29
C HIS A 199 -15.91 25.18 26.27
N HIS A 200 -16.27 26.43 26.50
CA HIS A 200 -17.66 26.87 26.64
C HIS A 200 -18.18 27.65 25.45
N HIS A 201 -17.30 28.25 24.65
CA HIS A 201 -17.68 29.20 23.61
C HIS A 201 -16.88 28.99 22.33
N ARG A 202 -17.41 29.53 21.24
CA ARG A 202 -16.71 29.71 19.97
C ARG A 202 -16.90 31.14 19.51
N THR A 203 -15.91 31.69 18.82
CA THR A 203 -16.08 32.98 18.15
C THR A 203 -16.90 32.79 16.87
N GLU A 204 -17.33 33.90 16.29
CA GLU A 204 -17.78 33.89 14.90
C GLU A 204 -16.62 33.51 13.98
N LEU A 205 -16.94 32.85 12.87
CA LEU A 205 -15.96 32.54 11.83
C LEU A 205 -15.80 33.76 10.93
N VAL A 206 -14.59 34.31 10.90
CA VAL A 206 -14.25 35.45 10.06
C VAL A 206 -13.71 34.93 8.74
N VAL A 207 -14.39 35.25 7.63
CA VAL A 207 -13.89 34.92 6.29
C VAL A 207 -12.92 36.01 5.86
N ILE A 208 -11.68 35.62 5.58
CA ILE A 208 -10.62 36.54 5.19
C ILE A 208 -10.54 36.60 3.66
N ALA A 209 -10.69 37.80 3.11
CA ALA A 209 -10.54 38.05 1.69
C ALA A 209 -9.05 38.11 1.30
N GLY A 210 -8.50 36.99 0.82
CA GLY A 210 -7.12 36.92 0.32
C GLY A 210 -6.14 36.29 1.30
N ASN A 211 -4.86 36.68 1.22
CA ASN A 211 -3.81 36.16 2.09
C ASN A 211 -3.74 36.99 3.38
N LEU A 212 -3.85 36.32 4.53
CA LEU A 212 -3.71 36.96 5.83
C LEU A 212 -2.28 37.48 6.03
N ASN A 213 -2.19 38.76 6.36
CA ASN A 213 -0.95 39.42 6.77
C ASN A 213 -1.14 40.04 8.17
N ALA A 214 -0.07 40.51 8.79
CA ALA A 214 -0.10 41.03 10.16
C ALA A 214 -1.05 42.25 10.33
N VAL A 215 -1.24 43.05 9.27
CA VAL A 215 -2.14 44.21 9.29
C VAL A 215 -3.60 43.74 9.25
N CYS A 216 -3.95 42.86 8.30
CA CYS A 216 -5.28 42.26 8.23
C CYS A 216 -5.63 41.49 9.51
N TYR A 217 -4.67 40.80 10.13
CA TYR A 217 -4.90 40.15 11.42
C TYR A 217 -5.29 41.14 12.52
N ARG A 218 -4.62 42.29 12.57
CA ARG A 218 -4.95 43.31 13.56
C ARG A 218 -6.32 43.91 13.29
N GLU A 219 -6.56 44.40 12.08
CA GLU A 219 -7.78 45.14 11.74
C GLU A 219 -9.01 44.23 11.68
N ASP A 220 -8.89 43.07 11.02
CA ASP A 220 -10.05 42.22 10.69
C ASP A 220 -10.29 41.10 11.71
N ILE A 221 -9.39 40.88 12.68
CA ILE A 221 -9.56 39.81 13.69
C ILE A 221 -9.48 40.39 15.11
N LEU A 222 -8.48 41.20 15.43
CA LEU A 222 -8.30 41.72 16.78
C LEU A 222 -9.13 42.98 17.07
N LEU A 223 -9.39 43.80 16.05
CA LEU A 223 -10.06 45.09 16.19
C LEU A 223 -11.49 45.12 15.61
N LEU A 224 -12.01 43.99 15.12
CA LEU A 224 -13.38 43.91 14.63
C LEU A 224 -14.35 44.47 15.69
N PRO A 225 -15.10 45.54 15.39
CA PRO A 225 -16.13 46.01 16.30
C PRO A 225 -17.21 44.94 16.40
N ALA A 226 -17.54 44.55 17.64
CA ALA A 226 -18.66 43.67 17.91
C ALA A 226 -19.96 44.34 17.44
N GLY A 227 -20.41 44.00 16.24
CA GLY A 227 -21.71 44.41 15.70
C GLY A 227 -21.64 45.32 14.47
N SER A 228 -21.69 44.69 13.30
CA SER A 228 -22.33 45.28 12.12
C SER A 228 -22.87 44.13 11.27
N SER A 229 -24.08 43.69 11.64
CA SER A 229 -25.02 42.95 10.78
C SER A 229 -26.13 43.92 10.40
#